data_AF-A0A0D6KMZ9-F1
#
_entry.id   AF-A0A0D6KMZ9-F1
#
_cell.length_a   1.000
_cell.length_b   1.000
_cell.length_c   1.000
_cell.angle_alpha   90.00
_cell.angle_beta   90.00
_cell.angle_gamma   90.00
#
_symmetry.space_group_name_H-M   'P 1'
#
loop_
_entity.id
_entity.type
_entity.pdbx_description
1 polymer ?
#
loop_
_entity_poly.entity_id
_entity_poly.type
_entity_poly.pdbx_seq_one_letter_code
_entity_poly.pdbx_strand_id
1 'polypeptide(L)'
;MKHEDKLLQQCLDNLQTLPNIKVDYKPLLPTQINTDKNGIIQIHSPLKSIKYSYTIQPDITAKTADLVIAYFQLHKQKQNEELVLITNYLSEPVIEKLIKNQIEFIDAAVNVYLNNPAVYILIRGQR
;
A
#
# COMPACT_ATOMS: atom_id res chain seq x y z
N MET A 1 16.98 8.91 9.95
CA MET A 1 16.02 8.08 9.19
C MET A 1 14.78 8.93 8.99
N LYS A 2 14.27 9.11 7.77
CA LYS A 2 13.09 9.97 7.56
C LYS A 2 11.86 9.28 8.16
N HIS A 3 10.88 10.03 8.63
CA HIS A 3 9.67 9.50 9.27
C HIS A 3 8.92 8.52 8.37
N GLU A 4 8.88 8.80 7.06
CA GLU A 4 8.27 7.96 6.02
C GLU A 4 8.96 6.60 5.86
N ASP A 5 10.30 6.54 5.95
CA ASP A 5 11.05 5.28 5.88
C ASP A 5 10.67 4.35 7.02
N LYS A 6 10.47 4.90 8.22
CA LYS A 6 10.07 4.14 9.41
C LYS A 6 8.65 3.59 9.26
N LEU A 7 7.72 4.41 8.74
CA LEU A 7 6.34 3.99 8.50
C LEU A 7 6.30 2.85 7.48
N LEU A 8 6.99 3.01 6.34
CA LEU A 8 7.10 1.96 5.34
C LEU A 8 7.62 0.67 5.98
N GLN A 9 8.75 0.74 6.69
CA GLN A 9 9.35 -0.44 7.31
C GLN A 9 8.36 -1.15 8.25
N GLN A 10 7.66 -0.41 9.11
CA GLN A 10 6.66 -1.00 10.01
C GLN A 10 5.54 -1.72 9.25
N CYS A 11 5.02 -1.13 8.17
CA CYS A 11 4.03 -1.77 7.32
C CYS A 11 4.57 -3.06 6.65
N LEU A 12 5.82 -3.03 6.17
CA LEU A 12 6.44 -4.18 5.53
C LEU A 12 6.75 -5.30 6.53
N ASP A 13 7.22 -4.96 7.74
CA ASP A 13 7.49 -5.92 8.81
C ASP A 13 6.21 -6.68 9.19
N ASN A 14 5.08 -5.97 9.32
CA ASN A 14 3.77 -6.58 9.55
C ASN A 14 3.42 -7.60 8.46
N LEU A 15 3.65 -7.23 7.18
CA LEU A 15 3.36 -8.10 6.04
C LEU A 15 4.28 -9.34 6.01
N GLN A 16 5.53 -9.20 6.43
CA GLN A 16 6.50 -10.29 6.52
C GLN A 16 6.20 -11.30 7.64
N THR A 17 5.36 -10.94 8.62
CA THR A 17 4.91 -11.92 9.63
C THR A 17 3.93 -12.96 9.09
N LEU A 18 3.37 -12.72 7.89
CA LEU A 18 2.43 -13.64 7.27
C LEU A 18 3.15 -14.88 6.74
N PRO A 19 2.60 -16.08 6.96
CA PRO A 19 3.21 -17.31 6.47
C PRO A 19 3.28 -17.29 4.95
N ASN A 20 4.43 -17.71 4.41
CA ASN A 20 4.68 -17.83 2.98
C ASN A 20 4.61 -16.52 2.18
N ILE A 21 4.65 -15.38 2.86
CA ILE A 21 4.83 -14.07 2.22
C ILE A 21 6.26 -13.61 2.44
N LYS A 22 6.91 -13.17 1.37
CA LYS A 22 8.18 -12.43 1.44
C LYS A 22 8.03 -11.10 0.73
N VAL A 23 8.75 -10.10 1.22
CA VAL A 23 8.63 -8.74 0.72
C VAL A 23 10.02 -8.16 0.50
N ASP A 24 10.30 -7.82 -0.76
CA ASP A 24 11.47 -7.04 -1.15
C ASP A 24 11.02 -5.60 -1.41
N TYR A 25 11.85 -4.61 -1.10
CA TYR A 25 11.54 -3.21 -1.37
C TYR A 25 12.74 -2.48 -1.96
N LYS A 26 12.45 -1.53 -2.85
CA LYS A 26 13.45 -0.68 -3.47
C LYS A 26 12.92 0.76 -3.54
N PRO A 27 13.50 1.71 -2.80
CA PRO A 27 13.14 3.11 -2.95
C PRO A 27 13.51 3.59 -4.35
N LEU A 28 12.73 4.54 -4.89
CA LEU A 28 13.09 5.19 -6.16
C LEU A 28 14.37 6.00 -5.96
N LEU A 29 15.25 5.98 -6.96
CA LEU A 29 16.49 6.74 -6.91
C LEU A 29 16.17 8.25 -7.04
N PRO A 30 17.00 9.13 -6.45
CA PRO A 30 16.82 10.59 -6.56
C PRO A 30 16.85 11.12 -8.00
N THR A 31 17.17 10.31 -9.01
CA THR A 31 17.12 10.70 -10.43
C THR A 31 15.73 10.51 -11.05
N GLN A 32 14.77 9.95 -10.31
CA GLN A 32 13.40 9.64 -10.74
C GLN A 32 12.36 10.64 -10.17
N ILE A 33 12.78 11.87 -9.89
CA ILE A 33 12.03 12.94 -9.16
C ILE A 33 10.65 13.27 -9.77
N ASN A 34 10.38 12.90 -11.02
CA ASN A 34 9.12 13.22 -11.70
C ASN A 34 8.02 12.17 -11.56
N THR A 35 8.10 11.29 -10.56
CA THR A 35 7.03 10.32 -10.28
C THR A 35 6.41 10.60 -8.92
N ASP A 36 5.09 10.72 -8.85
CA ASP A 36 4.28 10.85 -7.61
C ASP A 36 4.32 9.59 -6.70
N LYS A 37 5.28 8.70 -6.96
CA LYS A 37 5.49 7.39 -6.33
C LYS A 37 6.75 7.46 -5.47
N ASN A 38 6.73 6.76 -4.35
CA ASN A 38 7.84 6.76 -3.40
C ASN A 38 8.83 5.60 -3.65
N GLY A 39 8.39 4.52 -4.30
CA GLY A 39 9.22 3.33 -4.49
C GLY A 39 8.46 2.16 -5.11
N ILE A 40 9.14 1.01 -5.18
CA ILE A 40 8.57 -0.27 -5.58
C ILE A 40 8.70 -1.27 -4.43
N ILE A 41 7.62 -1.98 -4.15
CA ILE A 41 7.59 -3.17 -3.29
C ILE A 41 7.33 -4.38 -4.18
N GLN A 42 8.07 -5.46 -3.98
CA GLN A 42 7.81 -6.74 -4.62
C GLN A 42 7.35 -7.73 -3.56
N ILE A 43 6.15 -8.27 -3.74
CA ILE A 43 5.55 -9.24 -2.83
C ILE A 43 5.59 -10.61 -3.49
N HIS A 44 6.11 -11.58 -2.76
CA HIS A 44 6.27 -12.96 -3.19
C HIS A 44 5.30 -13.83 -2.41
N SER A 45 4.40 -14.51 -3.12
CA SER A 45 3.56 -15.59 -2.60
C SER A 45 4.01 -16.94 -3.18
N PRO A 46 3.47 -18.07 -2.70
CA PRO A 46 3.75 -19.37 -3.31
C PRO A 46 3.33 -19.48 -4.78
N LEU A 47 2.37 -18.66 -5.22
CA LEU A 47 1.81 -18.72 -6.57
C LEU A 47 2.64 -17.92 -7.56
N LYS A 48 2.92 -16.65 -7.24
CA LYS A 48 3.75 -15.78 -8.07
C LYS A 48 4.27 -14.59 -7.27
N SER A 49 5.16 -13.83 -7.90
CA SER A 49 5.56 -12.51 -7.41
C SER A 49 4.82 -11.40 -8.15
N ILE A 50 4.59 -10.27 -7.47
CA ILE A 50 3.99 -9.07 -8.04
C ILE A 50 4.74 -7.83 -7.56
N LYS A 51 4.81 -6.83 -8.44
CA LYS A 51 5.41 -5.53 -8.14
C LYS A 51 4.31 -4.50 -7.95
N TYR A 52 4.43 -3.75 -6.87
CA TYR A 52 3.62 -2.61 -6.53
C TYR A 52 4.48 -1.36 -6.55
N SER A 53 4.05 -0.32 -7.25
CA SER A 53 4.44 1.03 -6.83
C SER A 53 3.75 1.35 -5.51
N TYR A 54 4.39 2.14 -4.65
CA TYR A 54 3.74 2.61 -3.43
C TYR A 54 3.77 4.13 -3.30
N THR A 55 2.71 4.64 -2.67
CA THR A 55 2.62 6.04 -2.23
C THR A 55 2.41 6.07 -0.72
N ILE A 56 3.20 6.88 -0.03
CA ILE A 56 3.09 7.08 1.42
C ILE A 56 2.19 8.29 1.68
N GLN A 57 1.09 8.08 2.39
CA GLN A 57 0.23 9.15 2.90
C GLN A 57 -0.05 8.83 4.37
N PRO A 58 0.73 9.39 5.32
CA PRO A 58 0.69 8.98 6.72
C PRO A 58 -0.68 9.20 7.37
N ASP A 59 -1.37 10.28 7.00
CA ASP A 59 -2.62 10.69 7.64
C ASP A 59 -3.78 10.66 6.66
N ILE A 60 -4.60 9.61 6.79
CA ILE A 60 -5.86 9.45 6.05
C ILE A 60 -7.04 9.65 6.98
N THR A 61 -7.91 10.56 6.60
CA THR A 61 -9.19 10.83 7.24
C THR A 61 -10.32 10.53 6.25
N ALA A 62 -11.57 10.53 6.72
CA ALA A 62 -12.72 10.38 5.84
C ALA A 62 -12.75 11.43 4.69
N LYS A 63 -12.25 12.65 4.95
CA LYS A 63 -12.17 13.73 3.95
C LYS A 63 -11.02 13.51 2.97
N THR A 64 -9.83 13.15 3.45
CA THR A 64 -8.66 12.96 2.57
C THR A 64 -8.71 11.65 1.80
N ALA A 65 -9.51 10.67 2.24
CA ALA A 65 -9.74 9.43 1.51
C ALA A 65 -10.29 9.65 0.09
N ASP A 66 -11.17 10.62 -0.13
CA ASP A 66 -11.69 10.92 -1.48
C ASP A 66 -10.60 11.38 -2.44
N LEU A 67 -9.65 12.18 -1.95
CA LEU A 67 -8.52 12.65 -2.74
C LEU A 67 -7.58 11.49 -3.10
N VAL A 68 -7.33 10.58 -2.14
CA VAL A 68 -6.52 9.38 -2.39
C VAL A 68 -7.20 8.46 -3.41
N ILE A 69 -8.51 8.24 -3.28
CA ILE A 69 -9.27 7.44 -4.23
C ILE A 69 -9.16 8.04 -5.65
N ALA A 70 -9.40 9.35 -5.79
CA ALA A 70 -9.30 10.02 -7.08
C ALA A 70 -7.88 9.90 -7.67
N TYR A 71 -6.85 10.10 -6.86
CA TYR A 71 -5.46 9.92 -7.27
C TYR A 71 -5.19 8.49 -7.78
N PHE A 72 -5.52 7.46 -7.00
CA PHE A 72 -5.27 6.06 -7.38
C PHE A 72 -6.05 5.65 -8.64
N GLN A 73 -7.29 6.10 -8.79
CA GLN A 73 -8.10 5.81 -9.98
C GLN A 73 -7.49 6.41 -11.26
N LEU A 74 -6.98 7.64 -11.19
CA LEU A 74 -6.28 8.28 -12.31
C LEU A 74 -5.02 7.50 -12.70
N HIS A 75 -4.25 6.99 -11.73
CA HIS A 75 -3.06 6.19 -12.01
C HIS A 75 -3.39 4.84 -12.63
N LYS A 76 -4.41 4.15 -12.11
CA LYS A 76 -4.87 2.85 -12.65
C LYS A 76 -5.26 2.95 -14.12
N GLN A 77 -5.91 4.05 -14.52
CA GLN A 77 -6.30 4.29 -15.92
C GLN A 77 -5.11 4.60 -16.83
N LYS A 78 -4.08 5.27 -16.33
CA LYS A 78 -2.99 5.80 -17.17
C LYS A 78 -1.78 4.88 -17.31
N GLN A 79 -1.46 4.07 -16.29
CA GLN A 79 -0.14 3.45 -16.21
C GLN A 79 -0.13 1.91 -16.11
N ASN A 80 -1.30 1.25 -16.13
CA ASN A 80 -1.43 -0.20 -16.00
C ASN A 80 -0.49 -0.80 -14.93
N GLU A 81 -0.35 -0.08 -13.82
CA GLU A 81 0.57 -0.39 -12.75
C GLU A 81 -0.21 -0.56 -11.45
N GLU A 82 0.21 -1.53 -10.67
CA GLU A 82 -0.37 -1.84 -9.37
C GLU A 82 0.17 -0.85 -8.34
N LEU A 83 -0.74 -0.12 -7.69
CA LEU A 83 -0.40 0.94 -6.74
C LEU A 83 -0.97 0.57 -5.37
N VAL A 84 -0.14 0.68 -4.34
CA VAL A 84 -0.54 0.41 -2.95
C VAL A 84 -0.32 1.65 -2.06
N LEU A 85 -1.29 1.93 -1.20
CA LEU A 85 -1.23 2.99 -0.20
C LEU A 85 -0.53 2.51 1.06
N ILE A 86 0.45 3.28 1.54
CA ILE A 86 1.11 3.08 2.84
C ILE A 86 0.70 4.20 3.79
N THR A 87 0.23 3.87 4.98
CA THR A 87 -0.35 4.85 5.92
C THR A 87 -0.20 4.43 7.38
N ASN A 88 -0.34 5.37 8.33
CA ASN A 88 -0.19 5.07 9.76
C ASN A 88 -1.34 4.21 10.28
N TYR A 89 -2.57 4.66 10.06
CA TYR A 89 -3.76 4.05 10.63
C TYR A 89 -4.98 4.43 9.80
N LEU A 90 -5.83 3.44 9.53
CA LEU A 90 -7.13 3.65 8.91
C LEU A 90 -8.24 3.32 9.90
N SER A 91 -9.18 4.24 10.05
CA SER A 91 -10.41 3.95 10.79
C SER A 91 -11.33 3.04 9.97
N GLU A 92 -12.19 2.27 10.64
CA GLU A 92 -13.15 1.35 10.01
C GLU A 92 -13.92 1.98 8.84
N PRO A 93 -14.51 3.19 8.96
CA PRO A 93 -15.25 3.80 7.84
C PRO A 93 -14.36 4.15 6.65
N VAL A 94 -13.09 4.49 6.89
CA VAL A 94 -12.13 4.76 5.82
C VAL A 94 -11.73 3.46 5.15
N ILE A 95 -11.49 2.39 5.90
CA ILE A 95 -11.15 1.08 5.32
C ILE A 95 -12.26 0.61 4.39
N GLU A 96 -13.51 0.61 4.85
CA GLU A 96 -14.66 0.20 4.04
C GLU A 96 -14.75 1.04 2.75
N LYS A 97 -14.52 2.35 2.86
CA LYS A 97 -14.51 3.27 1.73
C LYS A 97 -13.40 2.93 0.73
N LEU A 98 -12.19 2.63 1.18
CA LEU A 98 -11.07 2.26 0.32
C LEU A 98 -11.31 0.91 -0.37
N ILE A 99 -11.77 -0.11 0.36
CA ILE A 99 -12.10 -1.44 -0.19
C ILE A 99 -13.20 -1.32 -1.26
N LYS A 100 -14.28 -0.57 -0.98
CA LYS A 100 -15.37 -0.34 -1.93
C LYS A 100 -14.88 0.28 -3.25
N ASN A 101 -13.84 1.11 -3.17
CA ASN A 101 -13.23 1.77 -4.33
C ASN A 101 -12.02 1.00 -4.91
N GLN A 102 -11.76 -0.23 -4.43
CA GLN A 102 -10.65 -1.09 -4.87
C GLN A 102 -9.27 -0.43 -4.71
N ILE A 103 -9.11 0.35 -3.64
CA ILE A 103 -7.82 0.95 -3.28
C ILE A 103 -7.08 0.00 -2.36
N GLU A 104 -5.98 -0.57 -2.83
CA GLU A 104 -5.12 -1.45 -2.05
C GLU A 104 -4.28 -0.65 -1.05
N PHE A 105 -4.15 -1.17 0.18
CA PHE A 105 -3.45 -0.47 1.25
C PHE A 105 -2.77 -1.43 2.24
N ILE A 106 -1.78 -0.88 2.95
CA ILE A 106 -1.13 -1.49 4.11
C ILE A 106 -0.98 -0.38 5.16
N ASP A 107 -1.57 -0.56 6.33
CA ASP A 107 -1.38 0.35 7.46
C ASP A 107 -0.47 -0.23 8.56
N ALA A 108 0.03 0.67 9.41
CA ALA A 108 0.93 0.30 10.49
C ALA A 108 0.21 -0.43 11.65
N ALA A 109 -1.13 -0.45 11.64
CA ALA A 109 -2.00 -1.13 12.59
C ALA A 109 -2.46 -2.52 12.09
N VAL A 110 -1.74 -3.09 11.11
CA VAL A 110 -1.95 -4.45 10.58
C VAL A 110 -3.26 -4.59 9.78
N ASN A 111 -3.88 -3.49 9.35
CA ASN A 111 -4.91 -3.56 8.32
C ASN A 111 -4.23 -3.65 6.94
N VAL A 112 -4.59 -4.68 6.19
CA VAL A 112 -4.03 -4.95 4.87
C VAL A 112 -5.16 -5.29 3.91
N TYR A 113 -5.16 -4.65 2.75
CA TYR A 113 -5.98 -5.06 1.62
C TYR A 113 -5.15 -5.03 0.34
N LEU A 114 -4.83 -6.20 -0.17
CA LEU A 114 -4.22 -6.43 -1.47
C LEU A 114 -5.19 -7.31 -2.28
N ASN A 115 -5.56 -6.87 -3.47
CA ASN A 115 -6.62 -7.44 -4.28
C ASN A 115 -6.10 -7.89 -5.65
N ASN A 116 -4.94 -8.53 -5.66
CA ASN A 116 -4.38 -9.13 -6.85
C ASN A 116 -4.43 -10.66 -6.77
N PRO A 117 -4.75 -11.39 -7.86
CA PRO A 117 -4.71 -12.86 -7.88
C PRO A 117 -3.36 -13.47 -7.48
N ALA A 118 -2.27 -12.71 -7.60
CA ALA A 118 -0.95 -13.10 -7.13
C ALA A 118 -0.84 -13.19 -5.60
N VAL A 119 -1.54 -12.30 -4.90
CA VAL A 119 -1.38 -12.02 -3.48
C VAL A 119 -2.64 -11.38 -2.92
N TYR A 120 -3.75 -12.12 -2.94
CA TYR A 120 -4.96 -11.65 -2.30
C TYR A 120 -4.79 -11.74 -0.78
N ILE A 121 -4.85 -10.59 -0.10
CA ILE A 121 -4.72 -10.49 1.35
C ILE A 121 -5.77 -9.50 1.84
N LEU A 122 -6.62 -9.93 2.77
CA LEU A 122 -7.49 -9.06 3.54
C LEU A 122 -7.28 -9.36 5.01
N ILE A 123 -6.66 -8.42 5.73
CA ILE A 123 -6.44 -8.49 7.17
C ILE A 123 -7.07 -7.26 7.79
N ARG A 124 -7.88 -7.51 8.83
CA ARG A 124 -8.46 -6.48 9.67
C ARG A 124 -7.76 -6.57 11.02
N GLY A 125 -6.91 -5.60 11.32
CA GLY A 125 -6.28 -5.49 12.62
C GLY A 125 -7.37 -5.32 13.68
N GLN A 126 -7.40 -6.22 14.67
CA GLN A 126 -8.23 -6.01 15.83
C GLN A 126 -7.53 -5.01 16.73
N ARG A 127 -8.16 -3.84 16.92
CA ARG A 127 -7.86 -2.95 18.03
C ARG A 127 -9.11 -2.79 18.88
#